data_AF-A0A5M6DS18-F1
#
_entry.id   AF-A0A5M6DS18-F1
#
_cell.length_a   1.000
_cell.length_b   1.000
_cell.length_c   1.000
_cell.angle_alpha   90.00
_cell.angle_beta   90.00
_cell.angle_gamma   90.00
#
_symmetry.space_group_name_H-M   'P 1'
#
loop_
_entity.id
_entity.type
_entity.pdbx_description
1 polymer ?
#
loop_
_entity_poly.entity_id
_entity_poly.type
_entity_poly.pdbx_seq_one_letter_code
_entity_poly.pdbx_strand_id
1 'polypeptide(L)'
;MYKKLLKTNILAAALLLLYACSPDEQVAPTIATDSKSDAAVTCDVITFEHAATRGSNGFVTNVASAGGQTIGVQGFRRIGGGSSYTATNYANLFNTTGTNPGGSDDTDLMQAETGKVLIVNQTDNSAIPDDFANGSKLVLDFTSMGSVTLNSLTYLDNEEKNTVINMYNAANVLIKTVPVPVMGDGSVQTVNLGNTASVVRMEVILGSGTTGSGAIDNIHFCPQVQPPCDIITFEQTVTRDASGFVTSVKSLYGANIGVQGFRRIGGGTTYGTTSFANLLNTTGTTPVIGSDDTDLMMAETGNVLITNHTGTASVPDDFANGSKLVVDFSSLGTVMLTSLTYLDNEETGTKIYLYGIGGVLLNTISVPATGDGSVQTVNLGNTTGVVKMEVVMGSGPTGSGAIDNIVFCPEPPKNGCVRTQGYWKNHASNSKHYDKTWGQLEGTKFFKSNYTYYSILNVPPKGNAYYILAHQYVAATLNLKVASAPASVQAAYTQATAFFNTYTPAQVDGNKALHAQATQLAGILDAYNNGKLGPAHCPD
;
A
#
# COMPACT_ATOMS: atom_id res chain seq x y z
N MET A 1 -33.76 -81.29 -27.83
CA MET A 1 -34.94 -80.90 -27.02
C MET A 1 -34.93 -79.37 -26.90
N TYR A 2 -36.01 -78.71 -27.34
CA TYR A 2 -36.40 -77.28 -27.22
C TYR A 2 -35.35 -76.19 -27.57
N LYS A 3 -35.39 -75.55 -28.77
CA LYS A 3 -36.23 -74.41 -29.22
C LYS A 3 -36.18 -73.13 -28.35
N LYS A 4 -35.63 -72.07 -28.97
CA LYS A 4 -36.22 -70.73 -29.19
C LYS A 4 -36.60 -69.88 -27.95
N LEU A 5 -35.95 -68.72 -27.75
CA LEU A 5 -36.24 -67.38 -28.34
C LEU A 5 -37.20 -66.53 -27.48
N LEU A 6 -36.76 -65.29 -27.21
CA LEU A 6 -37.53 -64.03 -27.38
C LEU A 6 -38.34 -63.45 -26.19
N LYS A 7 -37.99 -62.17 -25.89
CA LYS A 7 -38.87 -60.96 -25.86
C LYS A 7 -39.42 -60.38 -24.52
N THR A 8 -38.96 -59.14 -24.27
CA THR A 8 -39.70 -57.87 -24.05
C THR A 8 -40.32 -57.46 -22.69
N ASN A 9 -39.91 -56.24 -22.30
CA ASN A 9 -40.72 -55.04 -21.99
C ASN A 9 -41.22 -54.72 -20.56
N ILE A 10 -40.75 -53.55 -20.09
CA ILE A 10 -41.54 -52.34 -19.71
C ILE A 10 -41.95 -52.11 -18.22
N LEU A 11 -41.53 -50.90 -17.80
CA LEU A 11 -42.09 -49.92 -16.84
C LEU A 11 -41.85 -49.97 -15.33
N ALA A 12 -41.68 -48.73 -14.84
CA ALA A 12 -41.27 -48.22 -13.54
C ALA A 12 -42.37 -48.24 -12.47
N ALA A 13 -41.98 -48.14 -11.19
CA ALA A 13 -42.29 -47.01 -10.31
C ALA A 13 -41.87 -47.22 -8.84
N ALA A 14 -41.44 -46.11 -8.22
CA ALA A 14 -41.67 -45.67 -6.84
C ALA A 14 -40.99 -46.36 -5.64
N LEU A 15 -39.86 -45.76 -5.22
CA LEU A 15 -39.65 -45.03 -3.95
C LEU A 15 -40.49 -45.42 -2.70
N LEU A 16 -39.82 -45.99 -1.69
CA LEU A 16 -39.69 -45.52 -0.29
C LEU A 16 -39.21 -46.70 0.58
N LEU A 17 -38.00 -46.61 1.14
CA LEU A 17 -37.61 -47.37 2.34
C LEU A 17 -36.43 -46.66 3.03
N LEU A 18 -36.68 -46.29 4.29
CA LEU A 18 -35.73 -45.77 5.28
C LEU A 18 -34.66 -46.84 5.58
N TYR A 19 -33.39 -46.48 5.75
CA TYR A 19 -32.52 -47.14 6.74
C TYR A 19 -31.33 -46.27 7.16
N ALA A 20 -30.96 -46.46 8.41
CA ALA A 20 -30.19 -45.61 9.30
C ALA A 20 -28.66 -45.61 9.10
N CYS A 21 -28.09 -44.43 9.33
CA CYS A 21 -26.91 -44.09 10.15
C CYS A 21 -25.72 -45.08 10.24
N SER A 22 -24.57 -44.67 9.70
CA SER A 22 -23.22 -44.74 10.31
C SER A 22 -22.33 -43.67 9.64
N PRO A 23 -21.45 -42.98 10.38
CA PRO A 23 -20.84 -41.73 9.92
C PRO A 23 -19.77 -41.95 8.85
N ASP A 24 -19.92 -41.23 7.74
CA ASP A 24 -18.97 -41.16 6.64
C ASP A 24 -17.58 -40.72 7.12
N GLU A 25 -16.61 -41.54 6.77
CA GLU A 25 -15.22 -41.18 6.56
C GLU A 25 -15.17 -40.15 5.41
N GLN A 26 -15.31 -38.87 5.74
CA GLN A 26 -15.06 -37.80 4.78
C GLN A 26 -13.57 -37.77 4.47
N VAL A 27 -13.23 -38.42 3.36
CA VAL A 27 -12.01 -38.17 2.60
C VAL A 27 -11.85 -36.65 2.45
N ALA A 28 -10.83 -36.11 3.12
CA ALA A 28 -10.46 -34.72 2.99
C ALA A 28 -10.22 -34.41 1.50
N PRO A 29 -10.76 -33.30 0.95
CA PRO A 29 -10.44 -32.90 -0.40
C PRO A 29 -8.93 -32.65 -0.49
N THR A 30 -8.26 -33.33 -1.41
CA THR A 30 -6.92 -32.96 -1.87
C THR A 30 -6.99 -31.52 -2.37
N ILE A 31 -6.59 -30.59 -1.50
CA ILE A 31 -6.33 -29.21 -1.89
C ILE A 31 -5.12 -29.29 -2.81
N ALA A 32 -5.35 -29.04 -4.09
CA ALA A 32 -4.29 -28.73 -5.02
C ALA A 32 -3.43 -27.65 -4.38
N THR A 33 -2.17 -27.97 -4.13
CA THR A 33 -1.15 -27.00 -3.78
C THR A 33 -0.98 -26.08 -4.99
N ASP A 34 -1.83 -25.08 -5.09
CA ASP A 34 -1.54 -23.90 -5.90
C ASP A 34 -0.55 -23.09 -5.06
N SER A 35 0.69 -23.60 -5.02
CA SER A 35 1.84 -22.82 -4.62
C SER A 35 1.95 -21.69 -5.63
N LYS A 36 1.27 -20.58 -5.34
CA LYS A 36 1.74 -19.28 -5.82
C LYS A 36 3.11 -19.08 -5.18
N SER A 37 4.12 -19.63 -5.84
CA SER A 37 5.49 -19.21 -5.69
C SER A 37 5.48 -17.69 -5.74
N ASP A 38 6.16 -17.04 -4.81
CA ASP A 38 6.56 -15.65 -4.95
C ASP A 38 7.09 -15.47 -6.37
N ALA A 39 6.28 -14.84 -7.23
CA ALA A 39 6.71 -14.54 -8.58
C ALA A 39 7.86 -13.54 -8.41
N ALA A 40 9.09 -14.00 -8.64
CA ALA A 40 10.22 -13.11 -8.79
C ALA A 40 9.75 -11.97 -9.72
N VAL A 41 9.81 -10.73 -9.23
CA VAL A 41 9.45 -9.55 -10.03
C VAL A 41 10.33 -9.59 -11.27
N THR A 42 9.77 -10.10 -12.36
CA THR A 42 10.51 -10.32 -13.59
C THR A 42 10.49 -8.98 -14.31
N CYS A 43 11.67 -8.37 -14.44
CA CYS A 43 11.80 -7.16 -15.23
C CYS A 43 11.45 -7.45 -16.68
N ASP A 44 10.94 -6.43 -17.35
CA ASP A 44 10.35 -6.47 -18.68
C ASP A 44 10.97 -5.37 -19.54
N VAL A 45 10.73 -5.43 -20.84
CA VAL A 45 11.30 -4.50 -21.82
C VAL A 45 10.26 -4.12 -22.87
N ILE A 46 10.20 -2.83 -23.21
CA ILE A 46 9.47 -2.33 -24.37
C ILE A 46 10.45 -2.26 -25.54
N THR A 47 10.29 -3.17 -26.50
CA THR A 47 11.12 -3.24 -27.72
C THR A 47 10.39 -2.74 -28.96
N PHE A 48 9.13 -2.33 -28.82
CA PHE A 48 8.21 -1.94 -29.91
C PHE A 48 7.99 -2.98 -31.04
N GLU A 49 8.54 -4.19 -30.90
CA GLU A 49 8.29 -5.30 -31.85
C GLU A 49 7.01 -6.06 -31.60
N HIS A 50 6.40 -5.85 -30.44
CA HIS A 50 5.16 -6.50 -30.04
C HIS A 50 3.94 -5.69 -30.51
N ALA A 51 2.75 -6.17 -30.15
CA ALA A 51 1.50 -5.56 -30.56
C ALA A 51 1.44 -4.07 -30.16
N ALA A 52 0.93 -3.24 -31.07
CA ALA A 52 0.65 -1.83 -30.83
C ALA A 52 -0.82 -1.53 -31.17
N THR A 53 -1.49 -0.79 -30.30
CA THR A 53 -2.85 -0.30 -30.53
C THR A 53 -2.76 1.10 -31.13
N ARG A 54 -3.56 1.34 -32.18
CA ARG A 54 -3.64 2.64 -32.86
C ARG A 54 -5.02 3.26 -32.63
N GLY A 55 -5.05 4.58 -32.48
CA GLY A 55 -6.27 5.37 -32.39
C GLY A 55 -6.99 5.49 -33.74
N SER A 56 -8.12 6.18 -33.76
CA SER A 56 -8.89 6.44 -34.99
C SER A 56 -8.14 7.28 -36.03
N ASN A 57 -7.15 8.07 -35.59
CA ASN A 57 -6.22 8.81 -36.44
C ASN A 57 -5.01 7.98 -36.91
N GLY A 58 -4.96 6.69 -36.55
CA GLY A 58 -3.91 5.74 -36.91
C GLY A 58 -2.60 5.91 -36.13
N PHE A 59 -2.46 6.92 -35.27
CA PHE A 59 -1.29 7.06 -34.39
C PHE A 59 -1.37 6.07 -33.22
N VAL A 60 -0.22 5.69 -32.69
CA VAL A 60 -0.09 4.69 -31.63
C VAL A 60 -0.56 5.28 -30.30
N THR A 61 -1.40 4.53 -29.59
CA THR A 61 -1.91 4.90 -28.25
C THR A 61 -1.40 3.97 -27.17
N ASN A 62 -1.09 2.72 -27.53
CA ASN A 62 -0.57 1.73 -26.60
C ASN A 62 0.43 0.80 -27.30
N VAL A 63 1.38 0.30 -26.54
CA VAL A 63 2.35 -0.72 -26.97
C VAL A 63 2.40 -1.85 -25.95
N ALA A 64 2.69 -3.06 -26.42
CA ALA A 64 2.96 -4.20 -25.57
C ALA A 64 4.46 -4.30 -25.26
N SER A 65 4.80 -4.61 -24.01
CA SER A 65 6.14 -5.08 -23.64
C SER A 65 6.35 -6.53 -24.07
N ALA A 66 7.59 -7.02 -23.99
CA ALA A 66 7.93 -8.42 -24.27
C ALA A 66 7.21 -9.39 -23.32
N GLY A 67 7.00 -9.00 -22.06
CA GLY A 67 6.20 -9.73 -21.08
C GLY A 67 4.68 -9.57 -21.24
N GLY A 68 4.21 -8.84 -22.26
CA GLY A 68 2.80 -8.69 -22.60
C GLY A 68 2.04 -7.62 -21.79
N GLN A 69 2.75 -6.77 -21.06
CA GLN A 69 2.14 -5.61 -20.38
C GLN A 69 1.73 -4.56 -21.40
N THR A 70 0.64 -3.85 -21.15
CA THR A 70 0.16 -2.76 -22.02
C THR A 70 0.54 -1.40 -21.43
N ILE A 71 1.31 -0.62 -22.18
CA ILE A 71 1.81 0.71 -21.80
C ILE A 71 1.14 1.76 -22.69
N GLY A 72 0.63 2.83 -22.08
CA GLY A 72 0.10 3.98 -22.83
C GLY A 72 1.24 4.79 -23.42
N VAL A 73 1.10 5.24 -24.67
CA VAL A 73 2.12 6.10 -25.33
C VAL A 73 1.46 7.28 -26.01
N GLN A 74 2.13 8.43 -25.93
CA GLN A 74 1.72 9.65 -26.62
C GLN A 74 2.95 10.42 -27.12
N GLY A 75 2.78 11.16 -28.21
CA GLY A 75 3.81 12.01 -28.79
C GLY A 75 3.25 13.37 -29.13
N PHE A 76 3.93 14.45 -28.74
CA PHE A 76 3.45 15.82 -28.93
C PHE A 76 4.54 16.69 -29.54
N ARG A 77 4.18 17.45 -30.59
CA ARG A 77 5.09 18.39 -31.24
C ARG A 77 5.21 19.66 -30.41
N ARG A 78 6.40 20.26 -30.35
CA ARG A 78 6.58 21.57 -29.70
C ARG A 78 5.96 22.68 -30.54
N ILE A 79 5.37 23.68 -29.89
CA ILE A 79 4.74 24.83 -30.57
C ILE A 79 5.74 25.99 -30.64
N GLY A 80 6.16 26.36 -31.86
CA GLY A 80 6.91 27.57 -32.14
C GLY A 80 8.23 27.73 -31.36
N GLY A 81 8.87 26.61 -31.00
CA GLY A 81 10.08 26.58 -30.19
C GLY A 81 9.91 26.96 -28.71
N GLY A 82 8.66 27.13 -28.24
CA GLY A 82 8.35 27.46 -26.86
C GLY A 82 8.37 26.26 -25.90
N SER A 83 7.89 26.47 -24.68
CA SER A 83 7.74 25.42 -23.65
C SER A 83 6.47 24.57 -23.80
N SER A 84 5.58 24.93 -24.73
CA SER A 84 4.28 24.29 -24.93
C SER A 84 4.32 23.25 -26.06
N TYR A 85 3.44 22.25 -25.98
CA TYR A 85 3.29 21.20 -26.97
C TYR A 85 1.86 21.13 -27.50
N THR A 86 1.68 20.52 -28.68
CA THR A 86 0.35 20.26 -29.27
C THR A 86 -0.48 19.35 -28.36
N ALA A 87 -1.81 19.44 -28.47
CA ALA A 87 -2.72 18.52 -27.77
C ALA A 87 -2.95 17.19 -28.53
N THR A 88 -2.71 17.19 -29.84
CA THR A 88 -2.87 16.00 -30.70
C THR A 88 -1.75 14.99 -30.46
N ASN A 89 -2.11 13.71 -30.38
CA ASN A 89 -1.16 12.61 -30.32
C ASN A 89 -0.59 12.28 -31.71
N TYR A 90 0.73 12.27 -31.80
CA TYR A 90 1.55 11.93 -32.96
C TYR A 90 2.55 10.81 -32.68
N ALA A 91 2.39 10.04 -31.60
CA ALA A 91 3.25 8.86 -31.37
C ALA A 91 3.14 7.88 -32.54
N ASN A 92 4.27 7.51 -33.14
CA ASN A 92 4.31 6.54 -34.22
C ASN A 92 5.52 5.62 -34.09
N LEU A 93 5.48 4.49 -34.80
CA LEU A 93 6.60 3.56 -34.86
C LEU A 93 7.31 3.73 -36.20
N PHE A 94 8.60 4.06 -36.13
CA PHE A 94 9.50 4.10 -37.27
C PHE A 94 10.28 2.78 -37.32
N ASN A 95 10.44 2.19 -38.50
CA ASN A 95 11.26 0.99 -38.66
C ASN A 95 12.66 1.40 -39.14
N THR A 96 13.64 1.28 -38.26
CA THR A 96 15.04 1.64 -38.50
C THR A 96 15.74 0.65 -39.42
N THR A 97 15.11 -0.50 -39.70
CA THR A 97 15.63 -1.54 -40.58
C THR A 97 14.94 -1.52 -41.95
N GLY A 98 15.73 -1.70 -43.01
CA GLY A 98 15.23 -1.79 -44.38
C GLY A 98 15.41 -0.51 -45.18
N THR A 99 14.42 -0.15 -46.01
CA THR A 99 14.42 1.08 -46.81
C THR A 99 13.62 2.15 -46.09
N ASN A 100 14.19 3.36 -45.96
CA ASN A 100 13.52 4.54 -45.40
C ASN A 100 12.10 4.68 -46.01
N PRO A 101 11.03 4.80 -45.20
CA PRO A 101 9.67 4.99 -45.70
C PRO A 101 9.60 6.11 -46.75
N GLY A 102 8.90 5.86 -47.85
CA GLY A 102 8.78 6.84 -48.93
C GLY A 102 8.12 8.13 -48.42
N GLY A 103 8.89 9.22 -48.40
CA GLY A 103 8.44 10.54 -47.94
C GLY A 103 8.98 10.98 -46.58
N SER A 104 9.83 10.19 -45.92
CA SER A 104 10.58 10.58 -44.71
C SER A 104 12.01 11.01 -45.05
N ASP A 105 12.55 11.99 -44.32
CA ASP A 105 13.96 12.43 -44.39
C ASP A 105 14.88 11.81 -43.32
N ASP A 106 14.34 10.95 -42.43
CA ASP A 106 14.98 10.32 -41.26
C ASP A 106 16.04 9.24 -41.59
N THR A 107 17.02 9.61 -42.43
CA THR A 107 18.10 8.69 -42.80
C THR A 107 19.06 8.44 -41.62
N ASP A 108 19.11 9.37 -40.68
CA ASP A 108 19.84 9.33 -39.40
C ASP A 108 19.26 8.29 -38.42
N LEU A 109 17.95 8.04 -38.46
CA LEU A 109 17.29 6.98 -37.68
C LEU A 109 17.46 5.59 -38.28
N MET A 110 17.99 5.45 -39.50
CA MET A 110 18.21 4.14 -40.15
C MET A 110 19.37 3.39 -39.49
N GLN A 111 19.03 2.53 -38.53
CA GLN A 111 19.96 1.76 -37.71
C GLN A 111 19.67 0.26 -37.84
N ALA A 112 20.61 -0.50 -38.41
CA ALA A 112 20.38 -1.91 -38.79
C ALA A 112 20.06 -2.87 -37.62
N GLU A 113 20.25 -2.45 -36.36
CA GLU A 113 20.17 -3.32 -35.18
C GLU A 113 18.98 -3.05 -34.25
N THR A 114 18.22 -1.95 -34.41
CA THR A 114 17.21 -1.53 -33.42
C THR A 114 15.76 -1.87 -33.77
N GLY A 115 15.44 -2.22 -35.02
CA GLY A 115 14.08 -2.60 -35.39
C GLY A 115 13.09 -1.43 -35.37
N LYS A 116 11.95 -1.55 -34.68
CA LYS A 116 10.98 -0.47 -34.53
C LYS A 116 11.33 0.40 -33.34
N VAL A 117 11.24 1.70 -33.53
CA VAL A 117 11.49 2.71 -32.49
C VAL A 117 10.30 3.66 -32.37
N LEU A 118 10.12 4.26 -31.20
CA LEU A 118 9.06 5.22 -30.96
C LEU A 118 9.54 6.64 -31.28
N ILE A 119 8.78 7.33 -32.14
CA ILE A 119 9.01 8.71 -32.57
C ILE A 119 7.77 9.59 -32.33
N VAL A 120 7.98 10.91 -32.40
CA VAL A 120 6.88 11.87 -32.60
C VAL A 120 6.80 12.19 -34.08
N ASN A 121 5.70 11.81 -34.73
CA ASN A 121 5.54 11.97 -36.17
C ASN A 121 5.48 13.44 -36.58
N GLN A 122 6.10 13.84 -37.68
CA GLN A 122 6.08 15.16 -38.29
C GLN A 122 4.83 15.42 -39.12
N THR A 123 4.32 14.40 -39.82
CA THR A 123 3.12 14.55 -40.66
C THR A 123 1.86 14.13 -39.89
N ASP A 124 0.70 14.65 -40.29
CA ASP A 124 -0.60 14.21 -39.76
C ASP A 124 -1.04 12.84 -40.34
N ASN A 125 -0.22 12.23 -41.21
CA ASN A 125 -0.47 10.94 -41.81
C ASN A 125 0.37 9.85 -41.12
N SER A 126 -0.26 9.10 -40.21
CA SER A 126 0.39 8.01 -39.48
C SER A 126 0.90 6.85 -40.36
N ALA A 127 0.49 6.76 -41.63
CA ALA A 127 1.00 5.77 -42.57
C ALA A 127 2.41 6.08 -43.09
N ILE A 128 2.92 7.29 -42.84
CA ILE A 128 4.27 7.72 -43.19
C ILE A 128 4.97 8.11 -41.88
N PRO A 129 5.63 7.14 -41.21
CA PRO A 129 6.52 7.42 -40.09
C PRO A 129 7.64 8.36 -40.54
N ASP A 130 7.73 9.50 -39.87
CA ASP A 130 8.66 10.59 -40.15
C ASP A 130 8.79 11.40 -38.86
N ASP A 131 9.96 11.50 -38.25
CA ASP A 131 10.14 12.12 -36.94
C ASP A 131 10.11 13.66 -37.02
N PHE A 132 9.89 14.32 -35.89
CA PHE A 132 9.68 15.77 -35.86
C PHE A 132 10.89 16.50 -35.31
N ALA A 133 11.71 17.04 -36.20
CA ALA A 133 12.99 17.70 -35.90
C ALA A 133 12.90 19.02 -35.10
N ASN A 134 11.72 19.63 -34.94
CA ASN A 134 11.60 20.95 -34.29
C ASN A 134 11.33 20.88 -32.77
N GLY A 135 11.74 19.78 -32.13
CA GLY A 135 11.53 19.54 -30.71
C GLY A 135 10.17 18.91 -30.43
N SER A 136 10.16 17.93 -29.55
CA SER A 136 8.94 17.18 -29.23
C SER A 136 8.99 16.56 -27.84
N LYS A 137 7.88 15.94 -27.45
CA LYS A 137 7.73 15.24 -26.17
C LYS A 137 7.07 13.89 -26.39
N LEU A 138 7.76 12.83 -25.98
CA LEU A 138 7.18 11.50 -25.82
C LEU A 138 6.73 11.31 -24.38
N VAL A 139 5.58 10.65 -24.19
CA VAL A 139 5.03 10.30 -22.88
C VAL A 139 4.75 8.81 -22.87
N LEU A 140 5.29 8.11 -21.87
CA LEU A 140 4.93 6.74 -21.56
C LEU A 140 4.17 6.71 -20.23
N ASP A 141 3.04 6.02 -20.23
CA ASP A 141 2.13 5.88 -19.10
C ASP A 141 2.10 4.42 -18.62
N PHE A 142 2.61 4.23 -17.40
CA PHE A 142 2.72 2.96 -16.69
C PHE A 142 1.63 2.80 -15.62
N THR A 143 0.67 3.72 -15.51
CA THR A 143 -0.36 3.72 -14.45
C THR A 143 -1.19 2.43 -14.41
N SER A 144 -1.39 1.76 -15.55
CA SER A 144 -2.07 0.45 -15.63
C SER A 144 -1.38 -0.63 -14.79
N MET A 145 -0.08 -0.47 -14.50
CA MET A 145 0.73 -1.37 -13.68
C MET A 145 0.96 -0.84 -12.24
N GLY A 146 0.28 0.25 -11.85
CA GLY A 146 0.51 0.93 -10.58
C GLY A 146 1.74 1.83 -10.63
N SER A 147 2.94 1.26 -10.54
CA SER A 147 4.20 1.97 -10.80
C SER A 147 5.29 0.99 -11.26
N VAL A 148 6.40 1.53 -11.78
CA VAL A 148 7.55 0.74 -12.23
C VAL A 148 8.84 1.29 -11.65
N THR A 149 9.86 0.43 -11.64
CA THR A 149 11.26 0.86 -11.54
C THR A 149 11.83 0.94 -12.94
N LEU A 150 12.30 2.12 -13.36
CA LEU A 150 12.94 2.33 -14.66
C LEU A 150 14.45 2.17 -14.56
N ASN A 151 15.02 1.27 -15.36
CA ASN A 151 16.44 0.92 -15.32
C ASN A 151 17.23 1.71 -16.37
N SER A 152 16.83 1.56 -17.64
CA SER A 152 17.51 2.17 -18.78
C SER A 152 16.58 2.25 -19.99
N LEU A 153 16.95 3.05 -20.97
CA LEU A 153 16.40 3.00 -22.33
C LEU A 153 17.51 3.15 -23.37
N THR A 154 17.22 2.76 -24.61
CA THR A 154 18.05 3.12 -25.76
C THR A 154 17.48 4.40 -26.36
N TYR A 155 18.35 5.39 -26.55
CA TYR A 155 18.04 6.64 -27.23
C TYR A 155 18.81 6.67 -28.56
N LEU A 156 18.13 7.09 -29.62
CA LEU A 156 18.69 7.23 -30.95
C LEU A 156 18.66 8.70 -31.36
N ASP A 157 19.74 9.11 -32.01
CA ASP A 157 19.94 10.40 -32.64
C ASP A 157 19.78 11.58 -31.68
N ASN A 158 20.79 11.76 -30.82
CA ASN A 158 20.89 12.94 -29.96
C ASN A 158 22.07 13.82 -30.36
N GLU A 159 21.80 14.75 -31.24
CA GLU A 159 22.68 15.81 -31.71
C GLU A 159 22.39 17.15 -31.01
N GLU A 160 21.23 17.29 -30.36
CA GLU A 160 20.86 18.51 -29.64
C GLU A 160 21.14 18.49 -28.14
N LYS A 161 21.41 19.69 -27.64
CA LYS A 161 21.52 19.94 -26.20
C LYS A 161 20.14 19.97 -25.54
N ASN A 162 20.13 19.68 -24.25
CA ASN A 162 18.99 19.81 -23.34
C ASN A 162 17.89 18.75 -23.53
N THR A 163 18.16 17.67 -24.26
CA THR A 163 17.34 16.47 -24.22
C THR A 163 17.38 15.87 -22.81
N VAL A 164 16.21 15.65 -22.22
CA VAL A 164 16.07 15.14 -20.85
C VAL A 164 14.95 14.12 -20.73
N ILE A 165 15.11 13.19 -19.80
CA ILE A 165 14.09 12.21 -19.43
C ILE A 165 13.60 12.54 -18.02
N ASN A 166 12.32 12.89 -17.90
CA ASN A 166 11.66 13.20 -16.64
C ASN A 166 10.80 12.02 -16.21
N MET A 167 10.87 11.66 -14.93
CA MET A 167 10.11 10.56 -14.35
C MET A 167 9.22 11.09 -13.23
N TYR A 168 7.93 10.74 -13.26
CA TYR A 168 6.92 11.25 -12.34
C TYR A 168 6.23 10.11 -11.58
N ASN A 169 5.88 10.38 -10.32
CA ASN A 169 5.03 9.48 -9.52
C ASN A 169 3.54 9.74 -9.79
N ALA A 170 2.64 8.98 -9.16
CA ALA A 170 1.19 9.14 -9.39
C ALA A 170 0.60 10.44 -8.81
N ALA A 171 1.29 11.08 -7.87
CA ALA A 171 0.93 12.43 -7.43
C ALA A 171 1.39 13.51 -8.43
N ASN A 172 1.87 13.11 -9.61
CA ASN A 172 2.42 13.98 -10.65
C ASN A 172 3.65 14.80 -10.20
N VAL A 173 4.35 14.33 -9.16
CA VAL A 173 5.59 14.94 -8.68
C VAL A 173 6.77 14.38 -9.46
N LEU A 174 7.64 15.27 -9.93
CA LEU A 174 8.90 14.91 -10.58
C LEU A 174 9.80 14.18 -9.57
N ILE A 175 10.10 12.91 -9.85
CA ILE A 175 11.01 12.08 -9.06
C ILE A 175 12.45 12.40 -9.44
N LYS A 176 12.73 12.42 -10.74
CA LYS A 176 14.09 12.55 -11.27
C LYS A 176 14.09 13.03 -12.71
N THR A 177 15.07 13.85 -13.02
CA THR A 177 15.44 14.25 -14.38
C THR A 177 16.79 13.65 -14.72
N VAL A 178 16.89 13.00 -15.89
CA VAL A 178 18.13 12.41 -16.41
C VAL A 178 18.47 13.10 -17.73
N PRO A 179 19.61 13.80 -17.85
CA PRO A 179 20.05 14.36 -19.12
C PRO A 179 20.49 13.26 -20.07
N VAL A 180 20.16 13.40 -21.35
CA VAL A 180 20.67 12.53 -22.42
C VAL A 180 21.94 13.17 -22.99
N PRO A 181 23.10 12.49 -22.95
CA PRO A 181 24.34 13.00 -23.53
C PRO A 181 24.23 13.27 -25.03
N VAL A 182 24.82 14.37 -25.51
CA VAL A 182 24.93 14.66 -26.95
C VAL A 182 26.01 13.77 -27.54
N MET A 183 25.64 12.95 -28.53
CA MET A 183 26.56 12.00 -29.19
C MET A 183 26.69 12.21 -30.70
N GLY A 184 25.93 13.14 -31.28
CA GLY A 184 25.98 13.51 -32.69
C GLY A 184 24.98 12.76 -33.55
N ASP A 185 24.94 13.16 -34.82
CA ASP A 185 24.04 12.67 -35.86
C ASP A 185 24.13 11.14 -36.06
N GLY A 186 22.98 10.47 -36.08
CA GLY A 186 22.84 9.02 -36.21
C GLY A 186 23.35 8.21 -35.00
N SER A 187 23.48 8.84 -33.83
CA SER A 187 24.02 8.17 -32.63
C SER A 187 23.04 7.16 -32.02
N VAL A 188 23.57 6.15 -31.33
CA VAL A 188 22.77 5.22 -30.52
C VAL A 188 23.43 5.08 -29.15
N GLN A 189 22.64 5.23 -28.09
CA GLN A 189 23.17 5.16 -26.73
C GLN A 189 22.19 4.56 -25.73
N THR A 190 22.72 3.81 -24.77
CA THR A 190 21.94 3.39 -23.59
C THR A 190 21.99 4.48 -22.53
N VAL A 191 20.83 5.04 -22.21
CA VAL A 191 20.68 6.02 -21.14
C VAL A 191 20.32 5.30 -19.84
N ASN A 192 21.18 5.42 -18.83
CA ASN A 192 20.95 4.86 -17.50
C ASN A 192 19.97 5.74 -16.72
N LEU A 193 18.79 5.20 -16.39
CA LEU A 193 17.75 5.90 -15.62
C LEU A 193 17.98 5.77 -14.10
N GLY A 194 18.95 4.96 -13.70
CA GLY A 194 19.44 4.83 -12.33
C GLY A 194 18.50 4.05 -11.42
N ASN A 195 17.82 3.04 -11.97
CA ASN A 195 16.86 2.20 -11.23
C ASN A 195 15.83 3.05 -10.46
N THR A 196 15.25 4.04 -11.14
CA THR A 196 14.32 4.99 -10.51
C THR A 196 12.99 4.32 -10.26
N ALA A 197 12.65 4.10 -8.99
CA ALA A 197 11.41 3.46 -8.54
C ALA A 197 10.22 4.44 -8.49
N SER A 198 9.01 3.91 -8.33
CA SER A 198 7.75 4.67 -8.17
C SER A 198 7.29 5.44 -9.39
N VAL A 199 7.84 5.17 -10.57
CA VAL A 199 7.50 5.91 -11.78
C VAL A 199 6.18 5.40 -12.32
N VAL A 200 5.22 6.30 -12.55
CA VAL A 200 3.98 5.97 -13.28
C VAL A 200 3.94 6.63 -14.65
N ARG A 201 4.77 7.66 -14.85
CA ARG A 201 4.81 8.43 -16.09
C ARG A 201 6.25 8.84 -16.39
N MET A 202 6.71 8.56 -17.61
CA MET A 202 7.99 9.03 -18.13
C MET A 202 7.73 10.00 -19.27
N GLU A 203 8.38 11.16 -19.24
CA GLU A 203 8.42 12.10 -20.35
C GLU A 203 9.83 12.17 -20.92
N VAL A 204 9.98 11.97 -22.23
CA VAL A 204 11.23 12.24 -22.95
C VAL A 204 11.06 13.56 -23.67
N ILE A 205 11.83 14.56 -23.27
CA ILE A 205 11.85 15.88 -23.87
C ILE A 205 12.98 15.92 -24.89
N LEU A 206 12.62 16.05 -26.16
CA LEU A 206 13.54 16.03 -27.30
C LEU A 206 13.96 17.47 -27.61
N GLY A 207 15.26 17.73 -27.41
CA GLY A 207 15.91 19.02 -27.60
C GLY A 207 15.30 20.21 -26.82
N SER A 208 15.53 21.41 -27.34
CA SER A 208 15.04 22.67 -26.77
C SER A 208 14.94 23.74 -27.85
N GLY A 209 14.07 24.74 -27.67
CA GLY A 209 13.86 25.74 -28.71
C GLY A 209 13.25 25.10 -29.95
N THR A 210 13.74 25.44 -31.14
CA THR A 210 13.24 24.95 -32.44
C THR A 210 14.00 23.73 -32.97
N THR A 211 14.73 23.01 -32.12
CA THR A 211 15.56 21.86 -32.51
C THR A 211 15.33 20.72 -31.52
N GLY A 212 15.33 19.48 -31.98
CA GLY A 212 15.14 18.28 -31.17
C GLY A 212 14.42 17.19 -31.94
N SER A 213 15.18 16.28 -32.53
CA SER A 213 14.73 15.03 -33.16
C SER A 213 15.00 13.83 -32.24
N GLY A 214 14.67 12.63 -32.72
CA GLY A 214 15.19 11.40 -32.17
C GLY A 214 14.12 10.39 -31.78
N ALA A 215 14.60 9.21 -31.41
CA ALA A 215 13.75 8.07 -31.09
C ALA A 215 14.18 7.36 -29.82
N ILE A 216 13.25 6.59 -29.25
CA ILE A 216 13.54 5.72 -28.10
C ILE A 216 13.18 4.27 -28.39
N ASP A 217 13.92 3.37 -27.77
CA ASP A 217 13.75 1.92 -27.84
C ASP A 217 14.23 1.23 -26.55
N ASN A 218 13.97 -0.08 -26.42
CA ASN A 218 14.47 -0.96 -25.37
C ASN A 218 14.35 -0.35 -23.97
N ILE A 219 13.14 0.07 -23.60
CA ILE A 219 12.87 0.63 -22.27
C ILE A 219 12.80 -0.53 -21.28
N HIS A 220 13.82 -0.66 -20.44
CA HIS A 220 13.91 -1.67 -19.39
C HIS A 220 13.24 -1.17 -18.11
N PHE A 221 12.28 -1.95 -17.63
CA PHE A 221 11.52 -1.62 -16.42
C PHE A 221 11.18 -2.86 -15.62
N CYS A 222 10.98 -2.70 -14.31
CA CYS A 222 10.47 -3.77 -13.46
C CYS A 222 9.13 -3.31 -12.87
N PRO A 223 8.00 -3.98 -13.17
CA PRO A 223 6.73 -3.70 -12.53
C PRO A 223 6.88 -3.70 -11.01
N GLN A 224 6.45 -2.64 -10.34
CA GLN A 224 6.39 -2.61 -8.88
C GLN A 224 4.99 -3.08 -8.50
N VAL A 225 4.89 -4.28 -7.93
CA VAL A 225 3.61 -4.88 -7.49
C VAL A 225 2.97 -4.05 -6.36
N GLN A 226 3.71 -3.12 -5.75
CA GLN A 226 3.19 -2.04 -4.93
C GLN A 226 4.02 -0.76 -5.13
N PRO A 227 3.40 0.43 -5.31
CA PRO A 227 4.14 1.67 -5.21
C PRO A 227 4.78 1.75 -3.81
N PRO A 228 6.00 2.31 -3.68
CA PRO A 228 6.72 2.28 -2.41
C PRO A 228 5.93 2.98 -1.31
N CYS A 229 5.08 3.95 -1.64
CA CYS A 229 4.15 4.56 -0.72
C CYS A 229 2.79 4.86 -1.37
N ASP A 230 1.76 4.87 -0.53
CA ASP A 230 0.35 5.16 -0.79
C ASP A 230 -0.06 6.36 0.10
N ILE A 231 -1.22 6.95 -0.18
CA ILE A 231 -1.70 8.15 0.52
C ILE A 231 -3.19 8.06 0.81
N ILE A 232 -3.60 8.51 2.00
CA ILE A 232 -5.00 8.71 2.36
C ILE A 232 -5.32 10.20 2.19
N THR A 233 -6.06 10.54 1.13
CA THR A 233 -6.51 11.91 0.83
C THR A 233 -7.97 12.15 1.23
N PHE A 234 -8.65 11.14 1.77
CA PHE A 234 -10.09 11.15 2.10
C PHE A 234 -11.07 11.48 0.95
N GLU A 235 -10.58 11.66 -0.28
CA GLU A 235 -11.40 11.86 -1.48
C GLU A 235 -11.95 10.58 -2.10
N GLN A 236 -11.44 9.43 -1.66
CA GLN A 236 -11.86 8.13 -2.16
C GLN A 236 -13.12 7.64 -1.43
N THR A 237 -13.77 6.61 -1.99
CA THR A 237 -14.96 6.00 -1.38
C THR A 237 -14.69 5.58 0.08
N VAL A 238 -15.64 5.89 0.97
CA VAL A 238 -15.59 5.54 2.39
C VAL A 238 -16.67 4.53 2.76
N THR A 239 -16.42 3.75 3.82
CA THR A 239 -17.44 2.92 4.47
C THR A 239 -17.97 3.65 5.69
N ARG A 240 -19.29 3.60 5.89
CA ARG A 240 -19.98 4.22 7.03
C ARG A 240 -20.76 3.19 7.83
N ASP A 241 -20.93 3.43 9.12
CA ASP A 241 -21.79 2.62 9.99
C ASP A 241 -23.28 2.98 9.83
N ALA A 242 -24.14 2.32 10.60
CA ALA A 242 -25.60 2.56 10.59
C ALA A 242 -25.99 3.96 11.08
N SER A 243 -25.11 4.65 11.81
CA SER A 243 -25.29 6.03 12.26
C SER A 243 -24.75 7.05 11.24
N GLY A 244 -24.11 6.57 10.17
CA GLY A 244 -23.55 7.38 9.09
C GLY A 244 -22.11 7.84 9.34
N PHE A 245 -21.48 7.48 10.47
CA PHE A 245 -20.09 7.85 10.74
C PHE A 245 -19.12 6.94 9.99
N VAL A 246 -17.95 7.46 9.66
CA VAL A 246 -16.94 6.77 8.85
C VAL A 246 -16.25 5.69 9.69
N THR A 247 -16.15 4.48 9.12
CA THR A 247 -15.48 3.33 9.75
C THR A 247 -14.24 2.89 9.00
N SER A 248 -14.20 3.09 7.69
CA SER A 248 -13.00 2.88 6.88
C SER A 248 -12.94 3.81 5.68
N VAL A 249 -11.72 4.06 5.23
CA VAL A 249 -11.41 4.91 4.08
C VAL A 249 -10.57 4.13 3.08
N LYS A 250 -10.64 4.54 1.82
CA LYS A 250 -9.75 4.05 0.78
C LYS A 250 -8.55 4.97 0.63
N SER A 251 -7.37 4.40 0.53
CA SER A 251 -6.19 5.13 0.05
C SER A 251 -6.29 5.39 -1.46
N LEU A 252 -5.40 6.22 -2.00
CA LEU A 252 -5.34 6.54 -3.42
C LEU A 252 -5.19 5.29 -4.30
N TYR A 253 -4.45 4.27 -3.84
CA TYR A 253 -4.32 2.99 -4.54
C TYR A 253 -5.26 1.89 -4.03
N GLY A 254 -6.30 2.26 -3.28
CA GLY A 254 -7.44 1.37 -2.97
C GLY A 254 -7.26 0.44 -1.77
N ALA A 255 -6.21 0.61 -0.96
CA ALA A 255 -6.08 -0.06 0.34
C ALA A 255 -7.25 0.36 1.25
N ASN A 256 -7.73 -0.56 2.11
CA ASN A 256 -8.81 -0.26 3.05
C ASN A 256 -8.23 -0.07 4.46
N ILE A 257 -8.36 1.15 4.99
CA ILE A 257 -7.80 1.57 6.27
C ILE A 257 -8.93 1.91 7.24
N GLY A 258 -8.89 1.36 8.45
CA GLY A 258 -9.89 1.64 9.48
C GLY A 258 -9.66 3.02 10.09
N VAL A 259 -10.74 3.74 10.39
CA VAL A 259 -10.66 5.05 11.07
C VAL A 259 -11.68 5.17 12.19
N GLN A 260 -11.32 5.87 13.27
CA GLN A 260 -12.21 6.15 14.41
C GLN A 260 -11.91 7.54 14.97
N GLY A 261 -12.91 8.17 15.59
CA GLY A 261 -12.76 9.48 16.23
C GLY A 261 -13.46 9.52 17.58
N PHE A 262 -12.75 9.83 18.65
CA PHE A 262 -13.27 9.77 20.01
C PHE A 262 -13.21 11.12 20.69
N ARG A 263 -14.35 11.56 21.23
CA ARG A 263 -14.43 12.79 22.03
C ARG A 263 -13.85 12.59 23.41
N ARG A 264 -13.13 13.58 23.92
CA ARG A 264 -12.68 13.63 25.30
C ARG A 264 -13.87 13.81 26.25
N ILE A 265 -13.83 13.17 27.41
CA ILE A 265 -14.90 13.26 28.42
C ILE A 265 -14.53 14.34 29.43
N GLY A 266 -15.37 15.37 29.55
CA GLY A 266 -15.28 16.40 30.60
C GLY A 266 -13.93 17.14 30.66
N GLY A 267 -13.23 17.25 29.53
CA GLY A 267 -11.90 17.87 29.44
C GLY A 267 -10.77 17.12 30.15
N GLY A 268 -11.01 15.88 30.59
CA GLY A 268 -10.02 15.02 31.25
C GLY A 268 -9.08 14.30 30.27
N THR A 269 -8.43 13.23 30.71
CA THR A 269 -7.53 12.41 29.85
C THR A 269 -8.21 11.17 29.28
N THR A 270 -9.52 11.04 29.48
CA THR A 270 -10.32 9.88 29.03
C THR A 270 -11.17 10.24 27.82
N TYR A 271 -11.41 9.24 26.97
CA TYR A 271 -12.19 9.38 25.75
C TYR A 271 -13.44 8.50 25.82
N GLY A 272 -14.49 8.92 25.13
CA GLY A 272 -15.66 8.08 24.89
C GLY A 272 -15.31 6.80 24.12
N THR A 273 -16.24 5.84 24.13
CA THR A 273 -16.09 4.56 23.40
C THR A 273 -16.80 4.54 22.06
N THR A 274 -17.65 5.53 21.79
CA THR A 274 -18.36 5.69 20.52
C THR A 274 -17.49 6.45 19.54
N SER A 275 -17.35 5.92 18.32
CA SER A 275 -16.67 6.63 17.23
C SER A 275 -17.60 7.67 16.61
N PHE A 276 -17.04 8.86 16.38
CA PHE A 276 -17.63 9.98 15.68
C PHE A 276 -16.70 10.44 14.54
N ALA A 277 -15.90 9.54 13.97
CA ALA A 277 -15.10 9.87 12.79
C ALA A 277 -16.01 10.31 11.63
N ASN A 278 -15.74 11.48 11.06
CA ASN A 278 -16.50 11.99 9.93
C ASN A 278 -15.60 12.74 8.96
N LEU A 279 -16.10 12.95 7.74
CA LEU A 279 -15.44 13.79 6.76
C LEU A 279 -16.10 15.16 6.72
N LEU A 280 -15.28 16.20 6.81
CA LEU A 280 -15.68 17.59 6.59
C LEU A 280 -15.06 18.06 5.29
N ASN A 281 -15.85 18.70 4.43
CA ASN A 281 -15.35 19.29 3.19
C ASN A 281 -14.99 20.76 3.41
N THR A 282 -13.69 21.04 3.32
CA THR A 282 -13.08 22.36 3.60
C THR A 282 -13.24 23.37 2.45
N THR A 283 -13.63 22.92 1.24
CA THR A 283 -13.65 23.76 0.02
C THR A 283 -14.93 24.59 -0.18
N GLY A 284 -15.89 24.50 0.75
CA GLY A 284 -17.15 25.25 0.66
C GLY A 284 -17.03 26.73 1.05
N THR A 285 -17.99 27.56 0.64
CA THR A 285 -18.05 28.99 1.03
C THR A 285 -18.93 29.25 2.26
N THR A 286 -19.54 28.22 2.83
CA THR A 286 -20.44 28.31 4.00
C THR A 286 -20.42 26.98 4.77
N PRO A 287 -20.20 26.99 6.10
CA PRO A 287 -20.40 25.83 6.95
C PRO A 287 -21.80 25.24 6.75
N VAL A 288 -21.94 23.92 6.92
CA VAL A 288 -23.26 23.28 6.93
C VAL A 288 -24.09 23.93 8.03
N ILE A 289 -25.39 24.18 7.79
CA ILE A 289 -26.28 24.81 8.78
C ILE A 289 -26.18 24.03 10.11
N GLY A 290 -25.62 24.68 11.14
CA GLY A 290 -25.39 24.10 12.46
C GLY A 290 -23.94 23.73 12.80
N SER A 291 -22.97 24.02 11.93
CA SER A 291 -21.53 23.93 12.22
C SER A 291 -20.92 25.32 12.48
N ASP A 292 -19.97 25.41 13.41
CA ASP A 292 -19.20 26.63 13.72
C ASP A 292 -17.76 26.64 13.19
N ASP A 293 -17.31 25.57 12.52
CA ASP A 293 -15.97 25.31 11.95
C ASP A 293 -15.57 26.24 10.77
N THR A 294 -15.74 27.55 10.92
CA THR A 294 -15.35 28.51 9.88
C THR A 294 -13.82 28.56 9.68
N ASP A 295 -13.08 28.21 10.72
CA ASP A 295 -11.62 28.07 10.80
C ASP A 295 -11.06 26.85 10.05
N LEU A 296 -11.84 25.77 9.91
CA LEU A 296 -11.47 24.63 9.06
C LEU A 296 -11.82 24.82 7.57
N MET A 297 -12.58 25.85 7.21
CA MET A 297 -12.95 26.15 5.82
C MET A 297 -11.77 26.75 5.04
N MET A 298 -10.83 25.88 4.67
CA MET A 298 -9.62 26.20 3.92
C MET A 298 -9.76 25.76 2.46
N ALA A 299 -9.44 26.67 1.53
CA ALA A 299 -9.70 26.49 0.10
C ALA A 299 -8.89 25.38 -0.61
N GLU A 300 -8.07 24.58 0.09
CA GLU A 300 -7.01 23.78 -0.54
C GLU A 300 -6.96 22.28 -0.18
N THR A 301 -7.78 21.79 0.76
CA THR A 301 -7.61 20.41 1.28
C THR A 301 -8.74 19.43 1.00
N GLY A 302 -9.86 19.86 0.40
CA GLY A 302 -10.95 18.92 0.09
C GLY A 302 -11.62 18.34 1.36
N ASN A 303 -11.87 17.03 1.37
CA ASN A 303 -12.38 16.29 2.51
C ASN A 303 -11.25 16.02 3.52
N VAL A 304 -11.49 16.35 4.79
CA VAL A 304 -10.57 16.08 5.90
C VAL A 304 -11.23 15.21 6.94
N LEU A 305 -10.43 14.42 7.68
CA LEU A 305 -10.94 13.58 8.76
C LEU A 305 -11.00 14.37 10.07
N ILE A 306 -12.20 14.42 10.67
CA ILE A 306 -12.47 15.07 11.95
C ILE A 306 -13.07 14.09 12.96
N THR A 307 -13.02 14.46 14.24
CA THR A 307 -13.94 13.89 15.23
C THR A 307 -15.17 14.79 15.30
N ASN A 308 -16.32 14.29 14.86
CA ASN A 308 -17.54 15.07 14.80
C ASN A 308 -17.98 15.54 16.19
N HIS A 309 -18.51 16.75 16.34
CA HIS A 309 -19.11 17.33 17.54
C HIS A 309 -20.56 16.89 17.72
N THR A 310 -21.33 16.90 16.64
CA THR A 310 -22.75 16.51 16.70
C THR A 310 -22.89 14.99 16.70
N GLY A 311 -23.96 14.47 17.31
CA GLY A 311 -24.30 13.05 17.21
C GLY A 311 -24.84 12.64 15.82
N THR A 312 -24.81 13.55 14.85
CA THR A 312 -25.48 13.42 13.55
C THR A 312 -24.46 13.55 12.43
N ALA A 313 -24.11 12.44 11.78
CA ALA A 313 -23.06 12.43 10.75
C ALA A 313 -23.35 13.31 9.51
N SER A 314 -24.61 13.67 9.26
CA SER A 314 -24.98 14.59 8.16
C SER A 314 -24.69 16.06 8.47
N VAL A 315 -24.24 16.37 9.68
CA VAL A 315 -23.75 17.70 10.07
C VAL A 315 -22.29 17.52 10.51
N PRO A 316 -21.35 17.50 9.54
CA PRO A 316 -19.92 17.59 9.81
C PRO A 316 -19.60 18.87 10.58
N ASP A 317 -18.98 18.70 11.73
CA ASP A 317 -18.69 19.75 12.71
C ASP A 317 -17.62 19.20 13.65
N ASP A 318 -16.47 19.81 13.83
CA ASP A 318 -15.34 19.24 14.55
C ASP A 318 -15.43 19.53 16.07
N PHE A 319 -14.84 18.63 16.85
CA PHE A 319 -15.01 18.67 18.30
C PHE A 319 -13.89 19.45 18.99
N ALA A 320 -14.12 20.74 19.21
CA ALA A 320 -13.16 21.68 19.84
C ALA A 320 -12.73 21.35 21.30
N ASN A 321 -13.41 20.45 22.01
CA ASN A 321 -13.10 20.16 23.42
C ASN A 321 -12.06 19.03 23.61
N GLY A 322 -11.18 18.84 22.62
CA GLY A 322 -10.18 17.79 22.62
C GLY A 322 -10.73 16.47 22.09
N SER A 323 -10.02 15.88 21.13
CA SER A 323 -10.41 14.59 20.53
C SER A 323 -9.22 13.65 20.34
N LYS A 324 -9.53 12.41 19.95
CA LYS A 324 -8.55 11.43 19.50
C LYS A 324 -9.02 10.77 18.22
N LEU A 325 -8.29 10.98 17.13
CA LEU A 325 -8.44 10.21 15.91
C LEU A 325 -7.54 8.98 15.96
N VAL A 326 -8.03 7.87 15.42
CA VAL A 326 -7.30 6.60 15.29
C VAL A 326 -7.34 6.17 13.83
N VAL A 327 -6.18 5.83 13.28
CA VAL A 327 -6.03 5.26 11.94
C VAL A 327 -5.38 3.88 12.08
N ASP A 328 -6.07 2.85 11.61
CA ASP A 328 -5.71 1.43 11.77
C ASP A 328 -5.21 0.84 10.44
N PHE A 329 -3.91 0.60 10.38
CA PHE A 329 -3.19 0.01 9.26
C PHE A 329 -3.02 -1.51 9.38
N SER A 330 -3.52 -2.15 10.45
CA SER A 330 -3.28 -3.57 10.72
C SER A 330 -3.78 -4.50 9.61
N SER A 331 -4.76 -4.08 8.80
CA SER A 331 -5.20 -4.81 7.61
C SER A 331 -4.09 -4.96 6.56
N LEU A 332 -3.07 -4.10 6.59
CA LEU A 332 -1.92 -4.08 5.69
C LEU A 332 -0.68 -4.75 6.29
N GLY A 333 -0.78 -5.30 7.52
CA GLY A 333 0.38 -5.72 8.28
C GLY A 333 1.03 -4.53 8.97
N THR A 334 2.29 -4.23 8.62
CA THR A 334 2.98 -3.02 9.09
C THR A 334 3.22 -2.06 7.94
N VAL A 335 3.22 -0.77 8.26
CA VAL A 335 3.54 0.30 7.32
C VAL A 335 4.64 1.19 7.91
N MET A 336 5.38 1.85 7.03
CA MET A 336 6.20 3.00 7.39
C MET A 336 5.38 4.27 7.20
N LEU A 337 5.25 5.11 8.23
CA LEU A 337 4.58 6.41 8.13
C LEU A 337 5.56 7.53 7.90
N THR A 338 5.33 8.35 6.87
CA THR A 338 6.26 9.43 6.48
C THR A 338 5.76 10.79 6.91
N SER A 339 4.50 11.13 6.60
CA SER A 339 3.93 12.45 6.87
C SER A 339 2.41 12.42 6.93
N LEU A 340 1.81 13.46 7.52
CA LEU A 340 0.40 13.80 7.35
C LEU A 340 0.25 15.31 7.25
N THR A 341 -0.86 15.79 6.70
CA THR A 341 -1.30 17.17 6.84
C THR A 341 -2.18 17.29 8.07
N TYR A 342 -1.86 18.22 8.95
CA TYR A 342 -2.68 18.60 10.09
C TYR A 342 -3.24 19.99 9.84
N LEU A 343 -4.53 20.18 10.11
CA LEU A 343 -5.23 21.44 9.97
C LEU A 343 -5.72 21.91 11.33
N ASP A 344 -5.67 23.23 11.49
CA ASP A 344 -6.17 23.99 12.62
C ASP A 344 -5.61 23.47 13.96
N ASN A 345 -4.34 23.77 14.20
CA ASN A 345 -3.69 23.52 15.48
C ASN A 345 -3.31 24.85 16.14
N GLU A 346 -4.21 25.33 16.97
CA GLU A 346 -4.13 26.55 17.75
C GLU A 346 -3.68 26.26 19.20
N GLU A 347 -3.98 25.06 19.75
CA GLU A 347 -3.53 24.69 21.09
C GLU A 347 -2.22 23.90 21.14
N THR A 348 -1.47 24.20 22.20
CA THR A 348 -0.33 23.38 22.59
C THR A 348 -0.79 22.01 23.10
N GLY A 349 0.03 20.98 22.88
CA GLY A 349 -0.16 19.67 23.51
C GLY A 349 -0.68 18.59 22.57
N THR A 350 -1.04 18.94 21.34
CA THR A 350 -1.36 17.98 20.28
C THR A 350 -0.17 17.04 20.02
N LYS A 351 -0.46 15.73 20.01
CA LYS A 351 0.54 14.66 19.86
C LYS A 351 0.04 13.56 18.94
N ILE A 352 0.94 13.02 18.15
CA ILE A 352 0.72 11.84 17.32
C ILE A 352 1.53 10.69 17.91
N TYR A 353 0.85 9.58 18.21
CA TYR A 353 1.44 8.36 18.75
C TYR A 353 1.39 7.27 17.68
N LEU A 354 2.54 6.70 17.38
CA LEU A 354 2.67 5.62 16.40
C LEU A 354 2.92 4.32 17.14
N TYR A 355 2.04 3.34 16.93
CA TYR A 355 2.08 2.05 17.61
C TYR A 355 2.37 0.93 16.62
N GLY A 356 3.27 0.06 17.03
CA GLY A 356 3.51 -1.22 16.39
C GLY A 356 2.62 -2.32 16.93
N ILE A 357 2.88 -3.53 16.46
CA ILE A 357 2.10 -4.72 16.80
C ILE A 357 2.04 -4.90 18.34
N GLY A 358 0.84 -5.13 18.88
CA GLY A 358 0.61 -5.30 20.34
C GLY A 358 0.63 -4.01 21.13
N GLY A 359 0.45 -2.86 20.47
CA GLY A 359 0.38 -1.57 21.15
C GLY A 359 1.72 -1.08 21.68
N VAL A 360 2.83 -1.59 21.16
CA VAL A 360 4.17 -1.06 21.46
C VAL A 360 4.25 0.36 20.88
N LEU A 361 4.51 1.35 21.72
CA LEU A 361 4.74 2.72 21.27
C LEU A 361 6.10 2.80 20.55
N LEU A 362 6.07 3.15 19.26
CA LEU A 362 7.25 3.27 18.41
C LEU A 362 7.78 4.70 18.36
N ASN A 363 6.88 5.68 18.27
CA ASN A 363 7.24 7.08 18.17
C ASN A 363 6.17 7.98 18.76
N THR A 364 6.57 9.16 19.25
CA THR A 364 5.68 10.23 19.71
C THR A 364 6.14 11.53 19.05
N ILE A 365 5.26 12.11 18.25
CA ILE A 365 5.51 13.34 17.51
C ILE A 365 4.66 14.46 18.12
N SER A 366 5.28 15.59 18.42
CA SER A 366 4.56 16.81 18.83
C SER A 366 4.16 17.61 17.59
N VAL A 367 2.91 18.06 17.54
CA VAL A 367 2.42 18.95 16.49
C VAL A 367 2.55 20.40 16.98
N PRO A 368 3.33 21.27 16.31
CA PRO A 368 3.45 22.67 16.69
C PRO A 368 2.10 23.40 16.62
N ALA A 369 1.80 24.23 17.62
CA ALA A 369 0.67 25.14 17.56
C ALA A 369 1.04 26.30 16.62
N THR A 370 0.41 26.35 15.45
CA THR A 370 0.69 27.30 14.37
C THR A 370 -0.40 28.35 14.22
N GLY A 371 -1.44 28.27 15.04
CA GLY A 371 -2.53 29.26 15.11
C GLY A 371 -3.80 28.80 14.40
N ASP A 372 -4.84 29.59 14.62
CA ASP A 372 -6.18 29.45 14.05
C ASP A 372 -6.13 29.36 12.51
N GLY A 373 -6.77 28.34 11.96
CA GLY A 373 -6.85 28.08 10.52
C GLY A 373 -5.53 27.65 9.87
N SER A 374 -4.57 27.17 10.66
CA SER A 374 -3.27 26.77 10.13
C SER A 374 -3.33 25.46 9.34
N VAL A 375 -2.49 25.32 8.31
CA VAL A 375 -2.28 24.05 7.59
C VAL A 375 -0.79 23.72 7.66
N GLN A 376 -0.44 22.53 8.13
CA GLN A 376 0.95 22.13 8.27
C GLN A 376 1.16 20.66 7.89
N THR A 377 2.26 20.39 7.18
CA THR A 377 2.74 19.02 6.99
C THR A 377 3.56 18.59 8.20
N VAL A 378 3.08 17.59 8.92
CA VAL A 378 3.76 16.99 10.06
C VAL A 378 4.62 15.82 9.60
N ASN A 379 5.92 15.88 9.89
CA ASN A 379 6.85 14.79 9.63
C ASN A 379 6.67 13.67 10.68
N LEU A 380 6.35 12.46 10.23
CA LEU A 380 6.15 11.27 11.07
C LEU A 380 7.42 10.43 11.24
N GLY A 381 8.57 10.94 10.77
CA GLY A 381 9.89 10.41 11.03
C GLY A 381 10.24 9.16 10.23
N ASN A 382 9.50 8.84 9.16
CA ASN A 382 9.63 7.58 8.43
C ASN A 382 9.55 6.38 9.39
N THR A 383 8.60 6.43 10.33
CA THR A 383 8.50 5.44 11.41
C THR A 383 8.00 4.12 10.83
N THR A 384 8.86 3.11 10.82
CA THR A 384 8.60 1.75 10.34
C THR A 384 7.85 0.89 11.37
N GLY A 385 7.18 -0.17 10.93
CA GLY A 385 6.56 -1.16 11.81
C GLY A 385 5.22 -0.74 12.41
N VAL A 386 4.61 0.34 11.89
CA VAL A 386 3.38 0.91 12.44
C VAL A 386 2.18 0.09 12.00
N VAL A 387 1.29 -0.21 12.95
CA VAL A 387 -0.03 -0.79 12.68
C VAL A 387 -1.17 0.13 13.08
N LYS A 388 -0.90 1.13 13.93
CA LYS A 388 -1.91 2.07 14.41
C LYS A 388 -1.28 3.45 14.66
N MET A 389 -1.94 4.49 14.19
CA MET A 389 -1.65 5.87 14.52
C MET A 389 -2.78 6.45 15.37
N GLU A 390 -2.44 7.15 16.46
CA GLU A 390 -3.40 7.94 17.24
C GLU A 390 -2.99 9.41 17.19
N VAL A 391 -3.90 10.27 16.77
CA VAL A 391 -3.73 11.73 16.79
C VAL A 391 -4.55 12.26 17.96
N VAL A 392 -3.88 12.73 19.00
CA VAL A 392 -4.48 13.27 20.22
C VAL A 392 -4.41 14.79 20.16
N MET A 393 -5.57 15.43 20.08
CA MET A 393 -5.72 16.87 19.92
C MET A 393 -5.81 17.54 21.30
N GLY A 394 -4.94 18.53 21.51
CA GLY A 394 -4.79 19.28 22.75
C GLY A 394 -4.32 18.47 23.97
N SER A 395 -3.96 19.18 25.04
CA SER A 395 -3.56 18.57 26.34
C SER A 395 -4.64 18.59 27.42
N GLY A 396 -5.85 19.11 27.14
CA GLY A 396 -6.86 19.36 28.16
C GLY A 396 -8.28 19.56 27.60
N PRO A 397 -9.07 20.51 28.12
CA PRO A 397 -10.47 20.72 27.72
C PRO A 397 -10.63 21.42 26.35
N THR A 398 -9.54 21.75 25.69
CA THR A 398 -9.48 22.40 24.39
C THR A 398 -8.60 21.58 23.45
N GLY A 399 -8.83 21.69 22.14
CA GLY A 399 -8.13 20.95 21.09
C GLY A 399 -9.07 20.56 19.97
N SER A 400 -9.02 21.32 18.90
CA SER A 400 -9.76 21.09 17.63
C SER A 400 -8.80 20.57 16.54
N GLY A 401 -9.36 20.34 15.36
CA GLY A 401 -8.57 20.18 14.14
C GLY A 401 -8.91 18.97 13.32
N ALA A 402 -8.21 18.85 12.19
CA ALA A 402 -8.42 17.79 11.22
C ALA A 402 -7.10 17.20 10.72
N ILE A 403 -7.17 16.00 10.14
CA ILE A 403 -6.04 15.38 9.44
C ILE A 403 -6.40 15.03 8.01
N ASP A 404 -5.40 15.13 7.15
CA ASP A 404 -5.46 14.81 5.71
C ASP A 404 -4.10 14.30 5.21
N ASN A 405 -4.05 13.82 3.96
CA ASN A 405 -2.84 13.48 3.21
C ASN A 405 -1.86 12.60 3.99
N ILE A 406 -2.36 11.51 4.59
CA ILE A 406 -1.54 10.58 5.37
C ILE A 406 -0.75 9.70 4.41
N VAL A 407 0.55 9.90 4.35
CA VAL A 407 1.45 9.16 3.47
C VAL A 407 2.05 7.97 4.23
N PHE A 408 1.83 6.77 3.69
CA PHE A 408 2.27 5.51 4.28
C PHE A 408 2.85 4.58 3.23
N CYS A 409 3.82 3.76 3.63
CA CYS A 409 4.54 2.87 2.75
C CYS A 409 4.30 1.44 3.24
N PRO A 410 3.57 0.59 2.49
CA PRO A 410 3.44 -0.82 2.83
C PRO A 410 4.83 -1.43 3.02
N GLU A 411 5.07 -2.06 4.17
CA GLU A 411 6.33 -2.74 4.38
C GLU A 411 6.27 -4.14 3.77
N PRO A 412 7.36 -4.62 3.14
CA PRO A 412 7.45 -6.01 2.75
C PRO A 412 7.12 -6.88 3.97
N PRO A 413 6.27 -7.92 3.82
CA PRO A 413 6.08 -8.89 4.87
C PRO A 413 7.47 -9.38 5.31
N LYS A 414 7.78 -9.31 6.60
CA LYS A 414 9.03 -9.89 7.11
C LYS A 414 9.02 -11.39 6.82
N ASN A 415 9.71 -11.81 5.77
CA ASN A 415 9.91 -13.21 5.43
C ASN A 415 10.92 -13.82 6.40
N GLY A 416 10.44 -14.09 7.61
CA GLY A 416 11.15 -14.84 8.63
C GLY A 416 10.48 -16.17 8.89
N CYS A 417 11.08 -16.94 9.78
CA CYS A 417 10.48 -18.16 10.30
C CYS A 417 10.15 -17.95 11.78
N VAL A 418 9.20 -18.73 12.29
CA VAL A 418 8.73 -18.61 13.68
C VAL A 418 9.45 -19.60 14.59
N ARG A 419 9.57 -19.29 15.88
CA ARG A 419 10.18 -20.13 16.92
C ARG A 419 9.21 -20.36 18.08
N THR A 420 9.28 -21.53 18.72
CA THR A 420 8.37 -21.89 19.82
C THR A 420 8.73 -21.14 21.11
N GLN A 421 7.81 -21.11 22.08
CA GLN A 421 8.11 -20.64 23.44
C GLN A 421 9.33 -21.34 24.09
N GLY A 422 9.59 -22.60 23.75
CA GLY A 422 10.74 -23.36 24.25
C GLY A 422 12.07 -22.82 23.74
N TYR A 423 12.14 -22.48 22.45
CA TYR A 423 13.31 -21.81 21.88
C TYR A 423 13.57 -20.50 22.60
N TRP A 424 12.57 -19.61 22.66
CA TRP A 424 12.74 -18.27 23.23
C TRP A 424 13.15 -18.30 24.70
N LYS A 425 12.57 -19.23 25.48
CA LYS A 425 12.97 -19.47 26.87
C LYS A 425 14.45 -19.87 27.01
N ASN A 426 14.94 -20.72 26.10
CA ASN A 426 16.30 -21.24 26.12
C ASN A 426 17.34 -20.34 25.41
N HIS A 427 16.92 -19.22 24.81
CA HIS A 427 17.77 -18.25 24.11
C HIS A 427 17.68 -16.85 24.73
N ALA A 428 17.29 -16.75 26.00
CA ALA A 428 17.31 -15.53 26.81
C ALA A 428 18.69 -15.29 27.45
N SER A 429 18.86 -14.20 28.22
CA SER A 429 20.16 -13.70 28.73
C SER A 429 21.00 -14.73 29.50
N ASN A 430 20.38 -15.75 30.10
CA ASN A 430 21.07 -16.83 30.81
C ASN A 430 21.60 -17.96 29.89
N SER A 431 21.48 -17.82 28.57
CA SER A 431 21.90 -18.81 27.58
C SER A 431 23.21 -18.44 26.90
N LYS A 432 24.02 -19.46 26.56
CA LYS A 432 25.18 -19.32 25.66
C LYS A 432 24.78 -18.95 24.23
N HIS A 433 23.51 -19.15 23.89
CA HIS A 433 22.92 -18.83 22.58
C HIS A 433 21.90 -17.71 22.73
N TYR A 434 22.27 -16.61 23.39
CA TYR A 434 21.36 -15.48 23.52
C TYR A 434 20.91 -14.95 22.16
N ASP A 435 19.60 -14.84 21.95
CA ASP A 435 19.00 -14.25 20.76
C ASP A 435 18.73 -12.77 21.01
N LYS A 436 19.39 -11.90 20.23
CA LYS A 436 19.31 -10.44 20.35
C LYS A 436 17.89 -9.88 20.18
N THR A 437 16.95 -10.66 19.63
CA THR A 437 15.54 -10.28 19.45
C THR A 437 14.84 -9.95 20.77
N TRP A 438 15.29 -10.57 21.87
CA TRP A 438 14.84 -10.22 23.22
C TRP A 438 15.05 -8.73 23.52
N GLY A 439 16.28 -8.25 23.44
CA GLY A 439 16.62 -6.86 23.72
C GLY A 439 16.11 -6.42 25.10
N GLN A 440 15.57 -5.20 25.20
CA GLN A 440 15.03 -4.67 26.45
C GLN A 440 13.73 -5.35 26.92
N LEU A 441 13.05 -6.09 26.03
CA LEU A 441 11.76 -6.73 26.36
C LEU A 441 11.92 -7.76 27.49
N GLU A 442 13.06 -8.45 27.54
CA GLU A 442 13.34 -9.55 28.47
C GLU A 442 13.09 -9.20 29.94
N GLY A 443 13.61 -8.03 30.35
CA GLY A 443 13.49 -7.50 31.72
C GLY A 443 12.23 -6.68 31.96
N THR A 444 11.39 -6.46 30.95
CA THR A 444 10.19 -5.63 31.07
C THR A 444 9.11 -6.37 31.86
N LYS A 445 8.41 -5.67 32.77
CA LYS A 445 7.28 -6.22 33.52
C LYS A 445 6.20 -6.72 32.58
N PHE A 446 5.76 -7.96 32.77
CA PHE A 446 4.66 -8.56 32.03
C PHE A 446 3.32 -8.10 32.61
N PHE A 447 2.79 -7.01 32.04
CA PHE A 447 1.46 -6.47 32.32
C PHE A 447 1.11 -6.44 33.82
N LYS A 448 -0.08 -6.94 34.17
CA LYS A 448 -0.63 -7.01 35.54
C LYS A 448 -0.14 -8.22 36.35
N SER A 449 0.91 -8.91 35.90
CA SER A 449 1.59 -9.95 36.68
C SER A 449 2.78 -9.36 37.48
N ASN A 450 3.37 -10.16 38.37
CA ASN A 450 4.60 -9.82 39.09
C ASN A 450 5.86 -10.35 38.40
N TYR A 451 5.74 -10.82 37.15
CA TYR A 451 6.83 -11.42 36.39
C TYR A 451 7.29 -10.48 35.27
N THR A 452 8.50 -10.70 34.75
CA THR A 452 8.94 -10.11 33.47
C THR A 452 8.51 -10.98 32.30
N TYR A 453 8.65 -10.48 31.07
CA TYR A 453 8.43 -11.28 29.85
C TYR A 453 9.28 -12.55 29.83
N TYR A 454 10.50 -12.53 30.38
CA TYR A 454 11.30 -13.75 30.51
C TYR A 454 10.88 -14.62 31.69
N SER A 455 10.76 -14.07 32.89
CA SER A 455 10.51 -14.89 34.07
C SER A 455 9.15 -15.57 34.04
N ILE A 456 8.17 -15.02 33.30
CA ILE A 456 6.86 -15.64 33.15
C ILE A 456 6.93 -16.99 32.40
N LEU A 457 7.88 -17.19 31.48
CA LEU A 457 8.10 -18.48 30.80
C LEU A 457 8.61 -19.59 31.74
N ASN A 458 9.02 -19.22 32.96
CA ASN A 458 9.43 -20.15 34.01
C ASN A 458 8.30 -20.48 34.98
N VAL A 459 7.14 -19.82 34.88
CA VAL A 459 5.99 -20.07 35.73
C VAL A 459 5.21 -21.26 35.18
N PRO A 460 5.09 -22.39 35.90
CA PRO A 460 4.32 -23.52 35.42
C PRO A 460 2.84 -23.13 35.33
N PRO A 461 2.15 -23.27 34.18
CA PRO A 461 0.78 -22.76 34.05
C PRO A 461 -0.24 -23.43 34.98
N LYS A 462 -0.02 -24.71 35.37
CA LYS A 462 -0.88 -25.48 36.31
C LYS A 462 -2.40 -25.36 36.06
N GLY A 463 -2.81 -25.23 34.79
CA GLY A 463 -4.20 -25.08 34.39
C GLY A 463 -4.75 -23.64 34.42
N ASN A 464 -4.00 -22.66 34.93
CA ASN A 464 -4.38 -21.26 34.87
C ASN A 464 -4.14 -20.71 33.44
N ALA A 465 -5.24 -20.40 32.75
CA ALA A 465 -5.21 -19.96 31.35
C ALA A 465 -4.49 -18.62 31.14
N TYR A 466 -4.33 -17.79 32.18
CA TYR A 466 -3.51 -16.58 32.11
C TYR A 466 -2.06 -16.93 31.74
N TYR A 467 -1.47 -17.91 32.42
CA TYR A 467 -0.09 -18.32 32.16
C TYR A 467 0.03 -19.12 30.85
N ILE A 468 -0.99 -19.90 30.47
CA ILE A 468 -1.04 -20.58 29.17
C ILE A 468 -0.96 -19.56 28.03
N LEU A 469 -1.82 -18.53 28.07
CA LEU A 469 -1.78 -17.45 27.10
C LEU A 469 -0.47 -16.67 27.17
N ALA A 470 0.05 -16.39 28.36
CA ALA A 470 1.24 -15.56 28.54
C ALA A 470 2.46 -16.18 27.86
N HIS A 471 2.61 -17.48 27.99
CA HIS A 471 3.68 -18.23 27.32
C HIS A 471 3.64 -18.07 25.80
N GLN A 472 2.47 -18.22 25.19
CA GLN A 472 2.29 -18.09 23.75
C GLN A 472 2.40 -16.64 23.28
N TYR A 473 1.93 -15.71 24.10
CA TYR A 473 2.04 -14.29 23.83
C TYR A 473 3.50 -13.84 23.76
N VAL A 474 4.33 -14.20 24.73
CA VAL A 474 5.77 -13.83 24.74
C VAL A 474 6.47 -14.35 23.49
N ALA A 475 6.22 -15.61 23.10
CA ALA A 475 6.79 -16.18 21.88
C ALA A 475 6.28 -15.46 20.62
N ALA A 476 4.99 -15.14 20.55
CA ALA A 476 4.41 -14.38 19.44
C ALA A 476 5.01 -12.98 19.35
N THR A 477 5.17 -12.26 20.48
CA THR A 477 5.82 -10.94 20.52
C THR A 477 7.21 -10.97 19.89
N LEU A 478 8.01 -11.99 20.18
CA LEU A 478 9.36 -12.13 19.65
C LEU A 478 9.34 -12.54 18.17
N ASN A 479 8.48 -13.48 17.79
CA ASN A 479 8.30 -13.90 16.40
C ASN A 479 7.87 -12.72 15.51
N LEU A 480 6.94 -11.87 15.96
CA LEU A 480 6.48 -10.69 15.23
C LEU A 480 7.58 -9.64 14.98
N LYS A 481 8.70 -9.69 15.71
CA LYS A 481 9.86 -8.84 15.41
C LYS A 481 10.65 -9.33 14.20
N VAL A 482 10.63 -10.64 13.92
CA VAL A 482 11.51 -11.30 12.95
C VAL A 482 10.76 -11.99 11.81
N ALA A 483 9.44 -12.18 11.92
CA ALA A 483 8.60 -12.88 10.96
C ALA A 483 7.23 -12.20 10.82
N SER A 484 6.61 -12.34 9.65
CA SER A 484 5.27 -11.85 9.36
C SER A 484 4.21 -12.67 10.11
N ALA A 485 2.98 -12.15 10.16
CA ALA A 485 1.85 -12.84 10.77
C ALA A 485 0.56 -12.58 9.98
N PRO A 486 -0.28 -13.62 9.76
CA PRO A 486 -1.61 -13.44 9.18
C PRO A 486 -2.49 -12.49 10.00
N ALA A 487 -3.48 -11.87 9.36
CA ALA A 487 -4.42 -10.95 10.02
C ALA A 487 -5.13 -11.58 11.23
N SER A 488 -5.45 -12.88 11.18
CA SER A 488 -6.06 -13.62 12.30
C SER A 488 -5.14 -13.71 13.52
N VAL A 489 -3.83 -13.87 13.30
CA VAL A 489 -2.82 -13.89 14.37
C VAL A 489 -2.65 -12.50 14.96
N GLN A 490 -2.60 -11.46 14.13
CA GLN A 490 -2.51 -10.07 14.59
C GLN A 490 -3.74 -9.68 15.43
N ALA A 491 -4.94 -10.06 15.00
CA ALA A 491 -6.17 -9.84 15.77
C ALA A 491 -6.14 -10.56 17.13
N ALA A 492 -5.71 -11.83 17.17
CA ALA A 492 -5.57 -12.58 18.42
C ALA A 492 -4.51 -11.96 19.35
N TYR A 493 -3.38 -11.50 18.79
CA TYR A 493 -2.33 -10.83 19.54
C TYR A 493 -2.80 -9.50 20.16
N THR A 494 -3.57 -8.69 19.42
CA THR A 494 -4.20 -7.47 19.92
C THR A 494 -5.21 -7.76 21.02
N GLN A 495 -6.08 -8.78 20.84
CA GLN A 495 -7.03 -9.20 21.87
C GLN A 495 -6.32 -9.71 23.14
N ALA A 496 -5.24 -10.48 23.00
CA ALA A 496 -4.43 -10.94 24.12
C ALA A 496 -3.75 -9.79 24.87
N THR A 497 -3.27 -8.77 24.14
CA THR A 497 -2.72 -7.54 24.73
C THR A 497 -3.78 -6.82 25.59
N ALA A 498 -5.00 -6.65 25.06
CA ALA A 498 -6.10 -6.05 25.81
C ALA A 498 -6.49 -6.90 27.04
N PHE A 499 -6.50 -8.22 26.90
CA PHE A 499 -6.75 -9.17 27.99
C PHE A 499 -5.74 -8.98 29.13
N PHE A 500 -4.43 -8.93 28.84
CA PHE A 500 -3.39 -8.77 29.85
C PHE A 500 -3.37 -7.39 30.51
N ASN A 501 -3.75 -6.34 29.79
CA ASN A 501 -3.94 -5.01 30.36
C ASN A 501 -5.14 -4.95 31.33
N THR A 502 -6.11 -5.85 31.17
CA THR A 502 -7.36 -5.83 31.94
C THR A 502 -7.27 -6.71 33.20
N TYR A 503 -6.84 -7.96 33.04
CA TYR A 503 -6.97 -8.98 34.08
C TYR A 503 -5.64 -9.35 34.76
N THR A 504 -5.71 -9.75 36.01
CA THR A 504 -4.61 -10.37 36.79
C THR A 504 -4.70 -11.89 36.74
N PRO A 505 -3.61 -12.64 37.05
CA PRO A 505 -3.67 -14.10 37.14
C PRO A 505 -4.76 -14.63 38.09
N ALA A 506 -5.00 -13.94 39.20
CA ALA A 506 -6.00 -14.32 40.21
C ALA A 506 -7.44 -14.10 39.74
N GLN A 507 -7.69 -13.11 38.88
CA GLN A 507 -9.03 -12.87 38.32
C GLN A 507 -9.41 -13.89 37.24
N VAL A 508 -8.41 -14.42 36.51
CA VAL A 508 -8.62 -15.46 35.50
C VAL A 508 -8.78 -16.83 36.15
N ASP A 509 -8.11 -17.05 37.27
CA ASP A 509 -8.23 -18.31 38.02
C ASP A 509 -9.67 -18.53 38.49
N GLY A 510 -10.21 -19.73 38.22
CA GLY A 510 -11.60 -20.08 38.53
C GLY A 510 -12.69 -19.38 37.70
N ASN A 511 -12.37 -18.42 36.82
CA ASN A 511 -13.36 -17.76 35.97
C ASN A 511 -13.49 -18.45 34.60
N LYS A 512 -14.60 -19.17 34.38
CA LYS A 512 -14.83 -19.96 33.17
C LYS A 512 -14.81 -19.14 31.87
N ALA A 513 -15.37 -17.93 31.87
CA ALA A 513 -15.44 -17.09 30.67
C ALA A 513 -14.06 -16.56 30.28
N LEU A 514 -13.31 -16.04 31.26
CA LEU A 514 -11.94 -15.57 31.04
C LEU A 514 -11.00 -16.72 30.69
N HIS A 515 -11.20 -17.90 31.28
CA HIS A 515 -10.45 -19.10 30.94
C HIS A 515 -10.68 -19.50 29.48
N ALA A 516 -11.95 -19.54 29.02
CA ALA A 516 -12.26 -19.87 27.64
C ALA A 516 -11.64 -18.87 26.65
N GLN A 517 -11.77 -17.57 26.92
CA GLN A 517 -11.18 -16.52 26.09
C GLN A 517 -9.65 -16.65 26.01
N ALA A 518 -8.98 -16.81 27.16
CA ALA A 518 -7.53 -16.94 27.20
C ALA A 518 -7.03 -18.20 26.48
N THR A 519 -7.70 -19.33 26.64
CA THR A 519 -7.37 -20.58 25.95
C THR A 519 -7.58 -20.49 24.44
N GLN A 520 -8.64 -19.82 23.98
CA GLN A 520 -8.87 -19.59 22.55
C GLN A 520 -7.74 -18.75 21.93
N LEU A 521 -7.39 -17.63 22.56
CA LEU A 521 -6.30 -16.77 22.11
C LEU A 521 -4.95 -17.52 22.14
N ALA A 522 -4.72 -18.32 23.18
CA ALA A 522 -3.49 -19.11 23.31
C ALA A 522 -3.36 -20.13 22.18
N GLY A 523 -4.47 -20.77 21.76
CA GLY A 523 -4.47 -21.72 20.65
C GLY A 523 -4.09 -21.08 19.31
N ILE A 524 -4.58 -19.86 19.03
CA ILE A 524 -4.22 -19.13 17.80
C ILE A 524 -2.74 -18.74 17.81
N LEU A 525 -2.25 -18.20 18.93
CA LEU A 525 -0.85 -17.80 19.06
C LEU A 525 0.10 -19.01 19.08
N ASP A 526 -0.30 -20.14 19.67
CA ASP A 526 0.46 -21.39 19.61
C ASP A 526 0.56 -21.90 18.17
N ALA A 527 -0.54 -21.92 17.43
CA ALA A 527 -0.51 -22.32 16.02
C ALA A 527 0.42 -21.42 15.19
N TYR A 528 0.45 -20.11 15.45
CA TYR A 528 1.44 -19.21 14.86
C TYR A 528 2.87 -19.56 15.27
N ASN A 529 3.15 -19.71 16.57
CA ASN A 529 4.51 -19.95 17.08
C ASN A 529 5.12 -21.29 16.61
N ASN A 530 4.28 -22.26 16.25
CA ASN A 530 4.68 -23.55 15.69
C ASN A 530 4.66 -23.59 14.16
N GLY A 531 4.45 -22.46 13.48
CA GLY A 531 4.44 -22.37 12.01
C GLY A 531 3.26 -23.06 11.33
N LYS A 532 2.16 -23.29 12.07
CA LYS A 532 0.90 -23.85 11.53
C LYS A 532 0.00 -22.77 10.94
N LEU A 533 0.17 -21.52 11.35
CA LEU A 533 -0.49 -20.34 10.79
C LEU A 533 0.58 -19.30 10.45
N GLY A 534 0.69 -18.88 9.19
CA GLY A 534 1.70 -17.90 8.77
C GLY A 534 3.01 -18.54 8.34
N PRO A 535 4.17 -17.89 8.58
CA PRO A 535 5.46 -18.39 8.13
C PRO A 535 5.83 -19.73 8.74
N ALA A 536 6.62 -20.50 8.00
CA ALA A 536 7.09 -21.81 8.44
C ALA A 536 7.94 -21.73 9.73
N HIS A 537 8.01 -22.84 10.45
CA HIS A 537 8.92 -22.97 11.58
C HIS A 537 10.37 -22.84 11.12
N CYS A 538 11.22 -22.20 11.92
CA CYS A 538 12.63 -22.13 11.59
C CYS A 538 13.26 -23.52 11.59
N PRO A 539 14.20 -23.80 10.67
CA PRO A 539 15.03 -24.98 10.80
C PRO A 539 15.81 -24.92 12.13
N ASP A 540 15.96 -26.10 12.73
CA ASP A 540 16.67 -26.30 13.99
C ASP A 540 18.17 -25.98 13.88
#